data_AF-A0A358A2I6-F1
#
_entry.id   AF-A0A358A2I6-F1
#
_cell.length_a   1.000
_cell.length_b   1.000
_cell.length_c   1.000
_cell.angle_alpha   90.00
_cell.angle_beta   90.00
_cell.angle_gamma   90.00
#
_symmetry.space_group_name_H-M   'P 1'
#
loop_
_entity.id
_entity.type
_entity.pdbx_description
1 polymer ?
#
loop_
_entity_poly.entity_id
_entity_poly.type
_entity_poly.pdbx_seq_one_letter_code
_entity_poly.pdbx_strand_id
1 'polypeptide(L)'
;MSDVISVQLPDGSSREVPAGTTTYDLACSIGPRLAKEAVIGVVDGVEVDLDVTLHDGASVEIVTGDTERGLHTIRHSTAHVMAQAILDLHPGTQLAIGPPVEFGFYYDVELPEGRTLSDDDLAQIEARMQEIVNADQAFERHELPAAEAAAFFANEPYKAEIIERVTSGAASGEDAGEIGGDDSISYYSNGDGFRDMCTGPHVPSTGRLGAFKLQSVAGAYWRGDATRPMLQRIYGTAWADKKALKTHLQMLAEAEKRDHRRLAAELDLVSWPDELGPGLAVWHPKGALIRKIMEDYSRDRHENGGYDFVFSPHIAKSVLWETSGHLDFYADGMYPPMEMDGATYYPKPMNCPFHVMIYKVNQRSYRELPVRLFELGAVYRYELSGAVHGLMRSRGFTQDDSHIFTTREDIQSELMSLLDFVLSVLRAFGFEDFQAKLSTRPPEKSVGEDELWDEATEGLRAALD
;
A
#
# COMPACT_ATOMS: atom_id res chain seq x y z
N MET A 1 -29.10 -25.79 37.28
CA MET A 1 -29.34 -24.37 37.00
C MET A 1 -28.30 -24.01 35.95
N SER A 2 -28.71 -23.63 34.75
CA SER A 2 -27.77 -23.13 33.75
C SER A 2 -27.24 -21.80 34.27
N ASP A 3 -25.93 -21.71 34.50
CA ASP A 3 -25.31 -20.45 34.89
C ASP A 3 -25.58 -19.41 33.80
N VAL A 4 -25.95 -18.20 34.21
CA VAL A 4 -26.28 -17.07 33.32
C VAL A 4 -25.08 -16.13 33.34
N ILE A 5 -24.67 -15.64 32.17
CA ILE A 5 -23.62 -14.64 32.00
C ILE A 5 -24.23 -13.34 31.47
N SER A 6 -23.64 -12.21 31.84
CA SER A 6 -24.02 -10.88 31.36
C SER A 6 -23.01 -10.38 30.36
N VAL A 7 -23.45 -9.99 29.16
CA VAL A 7 -22.60 -9.40 28.12
C VAL A 7 -23.02 -7.96 27.84
N GLN A 8 -22.06 -7.09 27.51
CA GLN A 8 -22.30 -5.69 27.17
C GLN A 8 -22.35 -5.51 25.65
N LEU A 9 -23.28 -4.69 25.17
CA LEU A 9 -23.45 -4.36 23.76
C LEU A 9 -22.96 -2.93 23.46
N PRO A 10 -22.69 -2.58 22.19
CA PRO A 10 -22.12 -1.28 21.83
C PRO A 10 -23.01 -0.07 22.15
N ASP A 11 -24.33 -0.30 22.30
CA ASP A 11 -25.29 0.73 22.71
C ASP A 11 -25.29 1.01 24.21
N GLY A 12 -24.42 0.35 24.97
CA GLY A 12 -24.30 0.45 26.43
C GLY A 12 -25.33 -0.41 27.18
N SER A 13 -26.17 -1.17 26.48
CA SER A 13 -27.07 -2.13 27.12
C SER A 13 -26.32 -3.40 27.54
N SER A 14 -26.90 -4.13 28.49
CA SER A 14 -26.40 -5.45 28.88
C SER A 14 -27.45 -6.51 28.63
N ARG A 15 -27.00 -7.73 28.33
CA ARG A 15 -27.88 -8.84 28.01
C ARG A 15 -27.47 -10.10 28.77
N GLU A 16 -28.44 -10.72 29.42
CA GLU A 16 -28.28 -12.00 30.09
C GLU A 16 -28.48 -13.14 29.10
N VAL A 17 -27.48 -14.02 28.98
CA VAL A 17 -27.48 -15.20 28.12
C VAL A 17 -26.97 -16.43 28.88
N PRO A 18 -27.35 -17.66 28.51
CA PRO A 18 -26.80 -18.86 29.15
C PRO A 18 -25.27 -18.95 29.01
N ALA A 19 -24.57 -19.46 30.02
CA ALA A 19 -23.16 -19.81 29.90
C ALA A 19 -22.96 -20.82 28.75
N GLY A 20 -21.91 -20.61 27.95
CA GLY A 20 -21.68 -21.38 26.71
C GLY A 20 -22.31 -20.76 25.46
N THR A 21 -22.99 -19.61 25.56
CA THR A 21 -23.48 -18.84 24.41
C THR A 21 -22.30 -18.38 23.56
N THR A 22 -22.37 -18.64 22.26
CA THR A 22 -21.38 -18.14 21.29
C THR A 22 -21.72 -16.73 20.80
N THR A 23 -20.78 -16.07 20.16
CA THR A 23 -21.02 -14.80 19.44
C THR A 23 -22.19 -14.94 18.43
N TYR A 24 -22.29 -16.08 17.73
CA TYR A 24 -23.39 -16.37 16.81
C TYR A 24 -24.74 -16.51 17.52
N ASP A 25 -24.77 -17.22 18.65
CA ASP A 25 -25.99 -17.38 19.45
C ASP A 25 -26.48 -16.04 19.99
N LEU A 26 -25.55 -15.16 20.39
CA LEU A 26 -25.88 -13.79 20.78
C LEU A 26 -26.52 -13.03 19.60
N ALA A 27 -25.95 -13.09 18.39
CA ALA A 27 -26.53 -12.48 17.21
C ALA A 27 -27.94 -13.02 16.91
N CYS A 28 -28.15 -14.34 17.06
CA CYS A 28 -29.45 -14.99 16.92
C CYS A 28 -30.46 -14.47 17.95
N SER A 29 -30.02 -14.26 19.18
CA SER A 29 -30.86 -13.72 20.26
C SER A 29 -31.29 -12.27 19.98
N ILE A 30 -30.44 -11.45 19.35
CA ILE A 30 -30.75 -10.05 18.97
C ILE A 30 -31.76 -10.03 17.83
N GLY A 31 -31.53 -10.82 16.79
CA GLY A 31 -32.53 -11.01 15.77
C GLY A 31 -32.05 -11.86 14.60
N PRO A 32 -32.99 -12.54 13.91
CA PRO A 32 -32.67 -13.46 12.81
C PRO A 32 -32.00 -12.76 11.64
N ARG A 33 -32.27 -11.47 11.42
CA ARG A 33 -31.61 -10.68 10.39
C ARG A 33 -30.14 -10.43 10.72
N LEU A 34 -29.83 -10.04 11.95
CA LEU A 34 -28.46 -9.78 12.38
C LEU A 34 -27.62 -11.05 12.32
N ALA A 35 -28.14 -12.18 12.81
CA ALA A 35 -27.47 -13.48 12.69
C ALA A 35 -27.18 -13.84 11.22
N LYS A 36 -28.12 -13.55 10.32
CA LYS A 36 -27.92 -13.76 8.88
C LYS A 36 -26.93 -12.77 8.25
N GLU A 37 -26.70 -11.61 8.81
CA GLU A 37 -25.75 -10.61 8.27
C GLU A 37 -24.39 -10.64 8.99
N ALA A 38 -24.29 -11.34 10.12
CA ALA A 38 -23.08 -11.48 10.93
C ALA A 38 -21.96 -12.19 10.15
N VAL A 39 -20.77 -11.60 10.23
CA VAL A 39 -19.53 -12.09 9.64
C VAL A 39 -18.60 -12.59 10.74
N ILE A 40 -18.28 -11.73 11.72
CA ILE A 40 -17.41 -12.01 12.87
C ILE A 40 -17.92 -11.29 14.12
N GLY A 41 -17.34 -11.60 15.27
CA GLY A 41 -17.52 -10.84 16.51
C GLY A 41 -16.32 -9.97 16.83
N VAL A 42 -16.52 -9.00 17.71
CA VAL A 42 -15.45 -8.39 18.49
C VAL A 42 -15.75 -8.63 19.96
N VAL A 43 -14.87 -9.32 20.67
CA VAL A 43 -15.00 -9.61 22.10
C VAL A 43 -13.86 -8.91 22.83
N ASP A 44 -14.19 -7.99 23.74
CA ASP A 44 -13.24 -7.18 24.50
C ASP A 44 -12.20 -6.46 23.61
N GLY A 45 -12.63 -6.03 22.43
CA GLY A 45 -11.79 -5.32 21.46
C GLY A 45 -10.99 -6.23 20.52
N VAL A 46 -11.11 -7.55 20.63
CA VAL A 46 -10.42 -8.54 19.78
C VAL A 46 -11.40 -9.14 18.76
N GLU A 47 -11.02 -9.16 17.49
CA GLU A 47 -11.80 -9.80 16.42
C GLU A 47 -11.77 -11.32 16.54
N VAL A 48 -12.93 -11.97 16.50
CA VAL A 48 -13.08 -13.42 16.75
C VAL A 48 -14.10 -14.05 15.80
N ASP A 49 -13.95 -15.34 15.54
CA ASP A 49 -14.96 -16.14 14.83
C ASP A 49 -16.30 -16.15 15.57
N LEU A 50 -17.39 -16.41 14.85
CA LEU A 50 -18.73 -16.39 15.43
C LEU A 50 -19.00 -17.56 16.39
N ASP A 51 -18.21 -18.63 16.36
CA ASP A 51 -18.34 -19.80 17.23
C ASP A 51 -17.61 -19.64 18.58
N VAL A 52 -16.88 -18.54 18.78
CA VAL A 52 -16.21 -18.25 20.06
C VAL A 52 -17.24 -18.11 21.18
N THR A 53 -17.00 -18.85 22.26
CA THR A 53 -17.83 -18.83 23.47
C THR A 53 -17.58 -17.56 24.28
N LEU A 54 -18.65 -16.90 24.71
CA LEU A 54 -18.59 -15.68 25.49
C LEU A 54 -18.36 -15.97 26.98
N HIS A 55 -17.64 -15.08 27.67
CA HIS A 55 -17.48 -15.10 29.12
C HIS A 55 -18.32 -14.01 29.80
N ASP A 56 -18.48 -14.14 31.12
CA ASP A 56 -19.20 -13.15 31.91
C ASP A 56 -18.49 -11.79 31.89
N GLY A 57 -19.27 -10.72 31.71
CA GLY A 57 -18.81 -9.35 31.61
C GLY A 57 -18.24 -8.93 30.24
N ALA A 58 -18.18 -9.82 29.26
CA ALA A 58 -17.60 -9.53 27.95
C ALA A 58 -18.31 -8.38 27.22
N SER A 59 -17.54 -7.50 26.59
CA SER A 59 -18.03 -6.49 25.64
C SER A 59 -18.07 -7.09 24.25
N VAL A 60 -19.25 -7.12 23.61
CA VAL A 60 -19.45 -7.86 22.35
C VAL A 60 -20.06 -6.96 21.27
N GLU A 61 -19.37 -6.87 20.14
CA GLU A 61 -19.85 -6.26 18.89
C GLU A 61 -20.08 -7.36 17.84
N ILE A 62 -21.18 -7.27 17.08
CA ILE A 62 -21.41 -8.13 15.91
C ILE A 62 -21.08 -7.34 14.66
N VAL A 63 -20.10 -7.81 13.89
CA VAL A 63 -19.65 -7.17 12.65
C VAL A 63 -20.41 -7.75 11.47
N THR A 64 -20.94 -6.87 10.63
CA THR A 64 -21.66 -7.22 9.39
C THR A 64 -20.81 -6.94 8.16
N GLY A 65 -21.13 -7.60 7.04
CA GLY A 65 -20.33 -7.56 5.82
C GLY A 65 -20.25 -6.21 5.10
N ASP A 66 -21.09 -5.23 5.46
CA ASP A 66 -21.09 -3.87 4.90
C ASP A 66 -20.14 -2.91 5.61
N THR A 67 -19.48 -3.36 6.68
CA THR A 67 -18.43 -2.62 7.38
C THR A 67 -17.05 -2.88 6.78
N GLU A 68 -16.07 -2.02 7.04
CA GLU A 68 -14.68 -2.21 6.61
C GLU A 68 -14.08 -3.51 7.15
N ARG A 69 -14.27 -3.80 8.45
CA ARG A 69 -13.86 -5.06 9.10
C ARG A 69 -14.54 -6.28 8.48
N GLY A 70 -15.84 -6.18 8.21
CA GLY A 70 -16.60 -7.24 7.55
C GLY A 70 -16.09 -7.53 6.14
N LEU A 71 -15.83 -6.50 5.33
CA LEU A 71 -15.26 -6.64 3.99
C LEU A 71 -13.84 -7.21 4.03
N HIS A 72 -13.01 -6.77 4.99
CA HIS A 72 -11.68 -7.32 5.21
C HIS A 72 -11.74 -8.85 5.43
N THR A 73 -12.61 -9.30 6.34
CA THR A 73 -12.83 -10.72 6.62
C THR A 73 -13.37 -11.49 5.42
N ILE A 74 -14.34 -10.93 4.69
CA ILE A 74 -14.89 -11.54 3.47
C ILE A 74 -13.78 -11.73 2.43
N ARG A 75 -12.93 -10.73 2.22
CA ARG A 75 -11.81 -10.80 1.26
C ARG A 75 -10.77 -11.83 1.69
N HIS A 76 -10.43 -11.83 2.97
CA HIS A 76 -9.51 -12.80 3.53
C HIS A 76 -10.02 -14.25 3.35
N SER A 77 -11.29 -14.49 3.69
CA SER A 77 -11.93 -15.79 3.49
C SER A 77 -12.06 -16.17 2.01
N THR A 78 -12.26 -15.19 1.12
CA THR A 78 -12.29 -15.44 -0.33
C THR A 78 -10.91 -15.83 -0.86
N ALA A 79 -9.83 -15.27 -0.29
CA ALA A 79 -8.47 -15.66 -0.64
C ALA A 79 -8.20 -17.14 -0.31
N HIS A 80 -8.69 -17.64 0.83
CA HIS A 80 -8.60 -19.08 1.18
C HIS A 80 -9.38 -19.96 0.20
N VAL A 81 -10.59 -19.57 -0.18
CA VAL A 81 -11.37 -20.30 -1.21
C VAL A 81 -10.66 -20.30 -2.56
N MET A 82 -9.98 -19.20 -2.93
CA MET A 82 -9.15 -19.15 -4.12
C MET A 82 -7.96 -20.12 -4.01
N ALA A 83 -7.27 -20.15 -2.87
CA ALA A 83 -6.16 -21.06 -2.64
C ALA A 83 -6.58 -22.54 -2.72
N GLN A 84 -7.72 -22.89 -2.13
CA GLN A 84 -8.31 -24.22 -2.27
C GLN A 84 -8.61 -24.55 -3.75
N ALA A 85 -9.26 -23.64 -4.47
CA ALA A 85 -9.59 -23.85 -5.88
C ALA A 85 -8.34 -24.06 -6.74
N ILE A 86 -7.26 -23.34 -6.45
CA ILE A 86 -5.96 -23.51 -7.12
C ILE A 86 -5.39 -24.89 -6.81
N LEU A 87 -5.38 -25.34 -5.56
CA LEU A 87 -4.88 -26.67 -5.19
C LEU A 87 -5.70 -27.81 -5.82
N ASP A 88 -7.02 -27.66 -5.92
CA ASP A 88 -7.90 -28.63 -6.57
C ASP A 88 -7.60 -28.77 -8.08
N LEU A 89 -7.36 -27.65 -8.76
CA LEU A 89 -7.09 -27.62 -10.21
C LEU A 89 -5.62 -27.91 -10.55
N HIS A 90 -4.71 -27.56 -9.65
CA HIS A 90 -3.26 -27.64 -9.83
C HIS A 90 -2.59 -28.29 -8.61
N PRO A 91 -2.74 -29.62 -8.44
CA PRO A 91 -2.11 -30.34 -7.34
C PRO A 91 -0.59 -30.17 -7.34
N GLY A 92 -0.02 -29.98 -6.14
CA GLY A 92 1.42 -29.73 -5.96
C GLY A 92 1.84 -28.26 -6.01
N THR A 93 0.88 -27.34 -6.19
CA THR A 93 1.11 -25.90 -6.01
C THR A 93 1.55 -25.60 -4.58
N GLN A 94 2.57 -24.76 -4.42
CA GLN A 94 3.00 -24.26 -3.11
C GLN A 94 2.36 -22.91 -2.83
N LEU A 95 1.62 -22.82 -1.72
CA LEU A 95 1.00 -21.58 -1.26
C LEU A 95 2.01 -20.76 -0.47
N ALA A 96 2.03 -19.45 -0.69
CA ALA A 96 2.88 -18.51 0.04
C ALA A 96 2.06 -17.63 0.99
N ILE A 97 1.60 -16.47 0.55
CA ILE A 97 0.80 -15.52 1.35
C ILE A 97 -0.41 -15.02 0.57
N GLY A 98 -1.52 -14.77 1.29
CA GLY A 98 -2.78 -14.34 0.68
C GLY A 98 -3.56 -13.28 1.46
N PRO A 99 -3.00 -12.08 1.68
CA PRO A 99 -3.64 -11.07 2.50
C PRO A 99 -4.80 -10.38 1.77
N PRO A 100 -5.81 -9.91 2.51
CA PRO A 100 -6.74 -8.91 2.02
C PRO A 100 -6.01 -7.56 1.78
N VAL A 101 -6.54 -6.77 0.86
CA VAL A 101 -6.09 -5.39 0.55
C VAL A 101 -7.31 -4.46 0.48
N GLU A 102 -7.08 -3.14 0.42
CA GLU A 102 -8.10 -2.08 0.53
C GLU A 102 -9.35 -2.31 -0.35
N PHE A 103 -9.19 -2.86 -1.55
CA PHE A 103 -10.30 -3.16 -2.48
C PHE A 103 -10.36 -4.61 -2.95
N GLY A 104 -9.70 -5.55 -2.26
CA GLY A 104 -9.67 -6.93 -2.71
C GLY A 104 -8.76 -7.82 -1.88
N PHE A 105 -8.11 -8.76 -2.54
CA PHE A 105 -7.14 -9.68 -1.96
C PHE A 105 -6.19 -10.13 -3.07
N TYR A 106 -5.08 -10.73 -2.68
CA TYR A 106 -4.29 -11.52 -3.61
C TYR A 106 -3.87 -12.83 -2.96
N TYR A 107 -3.31 -13.75 -3.75
CA TYR A 107 -2.59 -14.91 -3.23
C TYR A 107 -1.36 -15.19 -4.10
N ASP A 108 -0.21 -15.33 -3.45
CA ASP A 108 1.06 -15.71 -4.08
C ASP A 108 1.20 -17.22 -4.08
N VAL A 109 1.43 -17.79 -5.26
CA VAL A 109 1.56 -19.24 -5.45
C VAL A 109 2.73 -19.59 -6.36
N GLU A 110 3.33 -20.75 -6.11
CA GLU A 110 4.30 -21.38 -7.01
C GLU A 110 3.67 -22.63 -7.62
N LEU A 111 3.38 -22.58 -8.92
CA LEU A 111 2.85 -23.73 -9.65
C LEU A 111 3.96 -24.73 -10.01
N PRO A 112 3.65 -26.03 -10.05
CA PRO A 112 4.64 -27.06 -10.40
C PRO A 112 5.16 -26.87 -11.83
N GLU A 113 6.39 -27.34 -12.06
CA GLU A 113 7.04 -27.38 -13.39
C GLU A 113 7.18 -26.01 -14.08
N GLY A 114 7.10 -24.91 -13.34
CA GLY A 114 7.22 -23.55 -13.88
C GLY A 114 6.03 -23.11 -14.74
N ARG A 115 4.87 -23.75 -14.59
CA ARG A 115 3.64 -23.38 -15.29
C ARG A 115 3.22 -21.96 -14.94
N THR A 116 2.76 -21.21 -15.93
CA THR A 116 2.16 -19.88 -15.73
C THR A 116 0.64 -19.92 -15.90
N LEU A 117 -0.07 -19.17 -15.06
CA LEU A 117 -1.52 -18.97 -15.17
C LEU A 117 -1.85 -17.98 -16.28
N SER A 118 -2.90 -18.27 -17.02
CA SER A 118 -3.51 -17.43 -18.06
C SER A 118 -4.89 -16.92 -17.63
N ASP A 119 -5.46 -16.01 -18.42
CA ASP A 119 -6.84 -15.53 -18.19
C ASP A 119 -7.87 -16.67 -18.25
N ASP A 120 -7.62 -17.70 -19.09
CA ASP A 120 -8.47 -18.90 -19.16
C ASP A 120 -8.34 -19.76 -17.90
N ASP A 121 -7.17 -19.80 -17.26
CA ASP A 121 -7.00 -20.47 -15.97
C ASP A 121 -7.73 -19.70 -14.86
N LEU A 122 -7.70 -18.36 -14.87
CA LEU A 122 -8.47 -17.55 -13.92
C LEU A 122 -9.98 -17.83 -14.03
N ALA A 123 -10.51 -17.99 -15.24
CA ALA A 123 -11.91 -18.35 -15.43
C ALA A 123 -12.25 -19.73 -14.85
N GLN A 124 -11.33 -20.70 -14.95
CA GLN A 124 -11.49 -22.03 -14.36
C GLN A 124 -11.40 -22.01 -12.83
N ILE A 125 -10.45 -21.25 -12.28
CA ILE A 125 -10.30 -21.07 -10.83
C ILE A 125 -11.56 -20.41 -10.26
N GLU A 126 -12.06 -19.33 -10.88
CA GLU A 126 -13.28 -18.66 -10.44
C GLU A 126 -14.51 -19.58 -10.48
N ALA A 127 -14.62 -20.44 -11.51
CA ALA A 127 -15.66 -21.46 -11.56
C ALA A 127 -15.55 -22.48 -10.41
N ARG A 128 -14.33 -22.95 -10.11
CA ARG A 128 -14.08 -23.87 -9.00
C ARG A 128 -14.35 -23.22 -7.64
N MET A 129 -13.98 -21.96 -7.45
CA MET A 129 -14.33 -21.18 -6.24
C MET A 129 -15.85 -21.14 -6.04
N GLN A 130 -16.62 -20.95 -7.13
CA GLN A 130 -18.08 -20.93 -7.04
C GLN A 130 -18.66 -22.29 -6.65
N GLU A 131 -18.06 -23.40 -7.08
CA GLU A 131 -18.43 -24.75 -6.63
C GLU A 131 -18.18 -24.94 -5.12
N ILE A 132 -17.04 -24.48 -4.62
CA ILE A 132 -16.70 -24.52 -3.19
C ILE A 132 -17.71 -23.70 -2.37
N VAL A 133 -18.04 -22.49 -2.82
CA VAL A 133 -19.06 -21.64 -2.19
C VAL A 133 -20.43 -22.33 -2.16
N ASN A 134 -20.81 -23.02 -3.23
CA ASN A 134 -22.07 -23.75 -3.29
C ASN A 134 -22.07 -24.99 -2.37
N ALA A 135 -20.91 -25.53 -2.03
CA ALA A 135 -20.77 -26.64 -1.09
C ALA A 135 -20.89 -26.20 0.38
N ASP A 136 -20.85 -24.88 0.67
CA ASP A 136 -21.07 -24.29 1.99
C ASP A 136 -20.21 -24.91 3.11
N GLN A 137 -18.94 -25.15 2.79
CA GLN A 137 -17.95 -25.72 3.71
C GLN A 137 -17.73 -24.79 4.90
N ALA A 138 -17.80 -25.31 6.13
CA ALA A 138 -17.48 -24.54 7.34
C ALA A 138 -15.99 -24.23 7.42
N PHE A 139 -15.65 -23.04 7.93
CA PHE A 139 -14.28 -22.72 8.31
C PHE A 139 -14.06 -23.19 9.76
N GLU A 140 -13.08 -24.05 9.96
CA GLU A 140 -12.75 -24.60 11.28
C GLU A 140 -11.36 -24.12 11.69
N ARG A 141 -11.29 -23.41 12.81
CA ARG A 141 -10.04 -22.91 13.40
C ARG A 141 -9.39 -24.00 14.25
N HIS A 142 -8.09 -24.18 14.07
CA HIS A 142 -7.27 -25.10 14.82
C HIS A 142 -6.02 -24.39 15.34
N GLU A 143 -5.44 -24.88 16.43
CA GLU A 143 -4.18 -24.39 16.99
C GLU A 143 -3.23 -25.56 17.24
N LEU A 144 -1.95 -25.34 16.93
CA LEU A 144 -0.87 -26.30 17.20
C LEU A 144 0.26 -25.60 17.95
N PRO A 145 0.96 -26.30 18.86
CA PRO A 145 2.23 -25.82 19.39
C PRO A 145 3.23 -25.57 18.25
N ALA A 146 4.06 -24.53 18.35
CA ALA A 146 4.97 -24.16 17.27
C ALA A 146 5.89 -25.30 16.79
N ALA A 147 6.34 -26.16 17.71
CA ALA A 147 7.17 -27.32 17.37
C ALA A 147 6.42 -28.38 16.53
N GLU A 148 5.12 -28.54 16.75
CA GLU A 148 4.28 -29.46 15.96
C GLU A 148 3.89 -28.85 14.62
N ALA A 149 3.64 -27.54 14.59
CA ALA A 149 3.32 -26.79 13.38
C ALA A 149 4.43 -26.90 12.33
N ALA A 150 5.71 -26.82 12.74
CA ALA A 150 6.85 -26.97 11.84
C ALA A 150 6.86 -28.33 11.13
N ALA A 151 6.48 -29.41 11.82
CA ALA A 151 6.34 -30.73 11.22
C ALA A 151 5.08 -30.84 10.36
N PHE A 152 3.98 -30.21 10.79
CA PHE A 152 2.68 -30.22 10.10
C PHE A 152 2.74 -29.53 8.73
N PHE A 153 3.52 -28.45 8.61
CA PHE A 153 3.73 -27.66 7.40
C PHE A 153 5.07 -27.94 6.70
N ALA A 154 5.76 -29.04 7.03
CA ALA A 154 7.11 -29.33 6.53
C ALA A 154 7.22 -29.43 4.99
N ASN A 155 6.11 -29.75 4.29
CA ASN A 155 6.06 -29.84 2.83
C ASN A 155 5.62 -28.53 2.16
N GLU A 156 5.41 -27.47 2.93
CA GLU A 156 4.97 -26.14 2.47
C GLU A 156 6.09 -25.14 2.78
N PRO A 157 7.07 -24.95 1.88
CA PRO A 157 8.35 -24.32 2.20
C PRO A 157 8.19 -22.87 2.66
N TYR A 158 7.24 -22.14 2.09
CA TYR A 158 6.95 -20.75 2.45
C TYR A 158 6.35 -20.64 3.87
N LYS A 159 5.41 -21.54 4.21
CA LYS A 159 4.80 -21.59 5.55
C LYS A 159 5.82 -22.04 6.61
N ALA A 160 6.65 -23.04 6.28
CA ALA A 160 7.74 -23.47 7.15
C ALA A 160 8.75 -22.35 7.45
N GLU A 161 9.12 -21.54 6.45
CA GLU A 161 9.99 -20.38 6.65
C GLU A 161 9.34 -19.31 7.56
N ILE A 162 8.04 -19.06 7.41
CA ILE A 162 7.30 -18.13 8.29
C ILE A 162 7.37 -18.63 9.75
N ILE A 163 7.09 -19.92 9.98
CA ILE A 163 7.15 -20.53 11.33
C ILE A 163 8.57 -20.43 11.93
N GLU A 164 9.61 -20.74 11.15
CA GLU A 164 11.01 -20.66 11.61
C GLU A 164 11.38 -19.23 12.04
N ARG A 165 10.99 -18.23 11.25
CA ARG A 165 11.33 -16.83 11.54
C ARG A 165 10.65 -16.31 12.80
N VAL A 166 9.40 -16.69 13.00
CA VAL A 166 8.67 -16.23 14.18
C VAL A 166 9.16 -16.92 15.44
N THR A 167 9.40 -18.23 15.38
CA THR A 167 9.97 -18.97 16.51
C THR A 167 11.39 -18.55 16.86
N SER A 168 12.17 -18.01 15.91
CA SER A 168 13.52 -17.48 16.14
C SER A 168 13.57 -16.00 16.54
N GLY A 169 12.42 -15.31 16.61
CA GLY A 169 12.34 -13.88 16.95
C GLY A 169 12.78 -12.93 15.82
N ALA A 170 12.87 -13.43 14.59
CA ALA A 170 13.19 -12.66 13.39
C ALA A 170 11.93 -12.23 12.59
N ALA A 171 10.76 -12.24 13.24
CA ALA A 171 9.48 -11.86 12.67
C ALA A 171 9.48 -10.40 12.21
N SER A 172 8.98 -10.15 11.01
CA SER A 172 8.62 -8.85 10.48
C SER A 172 7.11 -8.62 10.62
N GLY A 173 6.63 -7.40 10.35
CA GLY A 173 5.19 -7.09 10.40
C GLY A 173 4.34 -7.96 9.46
N GLU A 174 4.90 -8.43 8.35
CA GLU A 174 4.23 -9.36 7.43
C GLU A 174 4.07 -10.78 8.01
N ASP A 175 4.98 -11.20 8.90
CA ASP A 175 4.93 -12.52 9.54
C ASP A 175 3.88 -12.57 10.65
N ALA A 176 3.53 -11.43 11.24
CA ALA A 176 2.59 -11.32 12.38
C ALA A 176 1.12 -11.56 11.98
N GLY A 177 0.75 -11.35 10.71
CA GLY A 177 -0.61 -11.61 10.22
C GLY A 177 -0.95 -13.09 10.07
N GLU A 178 0.06 -13.96 10.01
CA GLU A 178 -0.09 -15.38 9.70
C GLU A 178 -0.02 -16.27 10.96
N ILE A 179 0.24 -15.70 12.15
CA ILE A 179 0.51 -16.47 13.38
C ILE A 179 -0.28 -15.96 14.59
N GLY A 180 -0.91 -16.89 15.31
CA GLY A 180 -1.62 -16.64 16.57
C GLY A 180 -0.67 -16.26 17.71
N GLY A 181 -1.18 -15.56 18.72
CA GLY A 181 -0.38 -15.20 19.90
C GLY A 181 0.10 -16.41 20.72
N ASP A 182 1.16 -16.20 21.50
CA ASP A 182 1.72 -17.10 22.53
C ASP A 182 2.02 -18.55 22.10
N ASP A 183 3.23 -18.78 21.56
CA ASP A 183 3.85 -20.10 21.30
C ASP A 183 3.04 -21.11 20.46
N SER A 184 1.92 -20.67 19.88
CA SER A 184 0.98 -21.47 19.11
C SER A 184 0.80 -20.91 17.70
N ILE A 185 0.65 -21.80 16.73
CA ILE A 185 0.37 -21.47 15.32
C ILE A 185 -1.06 -21.90 15.04
N SER A 186 -1.89 -20.96 14.59
CA SER A 186 -3.25 -21.25 14.15
C SER A 186 -3.31 -21.57 12.66
N TYR A 187 -4.26 -22.41 12.29
CA TYR A 187 -4.58 -22.69 10.90
C TYR A 187 -6.09 -22.91 10.76
N TYR A 188 -6.61 -22.68 9.57
CA TYR A 188 -7.99 -22.98 9.24
C TYR A 188 -8.06 -24.15 8.28
N SER A 189 -9.09 -24.96 8.42
CA SER A 189 -9.45 -25.99 7.46
C SER A 189 -10.89 -25.82 6.98
N ASN A 190 -11.16 -26.21 5.75
CA ASN A 190 -12.52 -26.32 5.24
C ASN A 190 -12.65 -27.47 4.23
N GLY A 191 -13.82 -28.10 4.21
CA GLY A 191 -14.12 -29.24 3.33
C GLY A 191 -13.23 -30.46 3.58
N ASP A 192 -13.03 -31.27 2.53
CA ASP A 192 -12.35 -32.57 2.63
C ASP A 192 -10.82 -32.48 2.51
N GLY A 193 -10.20 -31.49 3.16
CA GLY A 193 -8.74 -31.48 3.36
C GLY A 193 -7.97 -30.23 2.95
N PHE A 194 -8.64 -29.13 2.58
CA PHE A 194 -7.94 -27.85 2.48
C PHE A 194 -7.58 -27.35 3.88
N ARG A 195 -6.35 -26.86 4.02
CA ARG A 195 -5.85 -26.22 5.22
C ARG A 195 -4.91 -25.09 4.83
N ASP A 196 -4.91 -24.03 5.63
CA ASP A 196 -4.01 -22.89 5.43
C ASP A 196 -3.67 -22.24 6.78
N MET A 197 -2.42 -21.85 6.93
CA MET A 197 -1.93 -21.19 8.14
C MET A 197 -2.45 -19.76 8.16
N CYS A 198 -3.18 -19.40 9.21
CA CYS A 198 -3.75 -18.07 9.36
C CYS A 198 -4.27 -17.84 10.79
N THR A 199 -4.33 -16.58 11.20
CA THR A 199 -4.94 -16.10 12.45
C THR A 199 -6.46 -15.99 12.37
N GLY A 200 -6.99 -15.72 11.18
CA GLY A 200 -8.38 -15.35 10.95
C GLY A 200 -8.70 -13.97 11.58
N PRO A 201 -9.96 -13.73 11.96
CA PRO A 201 -11.12 -14.63 11.84
C PRO A 201 -11.56 -14.85 10.38
N HIS A 202 -12.46 -15.81 10.17
CA HIS A 202 -13.10 -16.09 8.88
C HIS A 202 -14.62 -15.88 8.92
N VAL A 203 -15.24 -15.81 7.74
CA VAL A 203 -16.71 -15.97 7.65
C VAL A 203 -17.10 -17.37 8.14
N PRO A 204 -18.34 -17.60 8.61
CA PRO A 204 -18.70 -18.90 9.21
C PRO A 204 -18.61 -20.10 8.26
N SER A 205 -18.83 -19.87 6.96
CA SER A 205 -18.73 -20.90 5.92
C SER A 205 -18.50 -20.26 4.56
N THR A 206 -17.99 -21.05 3.62
CA THR A 206 -17.74 -20.61 2.23
C THR A 206 -19.00 -20.11 1.52
N GLY A 207 -20.20 -20.61 1.88
CA GLY A 207 -21.47 -20.11 1.35
C GLY A 207 -21.89 -18.73 1.89
N ARG A 208 -21.19 -18.24 2.92
CA ARG A 208 -21.36 -16.91 3.52
C ARG A 208 -20.45 -15.86 2.87
N LEU A 209 -19.65 -16.26 1.89
CA LEU A 209 -18.99 -15.31 1.02
C LEU A 209 -20.04 -14.51 0.23
N GLY A 210 -19.76 -13.23 0.01
CA GLY A 210 -20.64 -12.37 -0.78
C GLY A 210 -20.46 -12.60 -2.27
N ALA A 211 -20.04 -11.59 -3.01
CA ALA A 211 -19.73 -11.68 -4.44
C ALA A 211 -18.27 -11.35 -4.69
N PHE A 212 -17.60 -12.15 -5.53
CA PHE A 212 -16.19 -11.98 -5.86
C PHE A 212 -15.93 -12.00 -7.37
N LYS A 213 -14.75 -11.54 -7.77
CA LYS A 213 -14.25 -11.56 -9.15
C LYS A 213 -12.72 -11.62 -9.14
N LEU A 214 -12.13 -12.55 -9.90
CA LEU A 214 -10.69 -12.56 -10.17
C LEU A 214 -10.35 -11.51 -11.24
N GLN A 215 -9.20 -10.85 -11.09
CA GLN A 215 -8.83 -9.66 -11.88
C GLN A 215 -7.63 -9.90 -12.78
N SER A 216 -6.49 -10.29 -12.22
CA SER A 216 -5.24 -10.38 -12.96
C SER A 216 -4.24 -11.31 -12.29
N VAL A 217 -3.23 -11.72 -13.06
CA VAL A 217 -2.03 -12.41 -12.56
C VAL A 217 -0.83 -11.48 -12.74
N ALA A 218 0.01 -11.38 -11.72
CA ALA A 218 1.29 -10.66 -11.78
C ALA A 218 2.43 -11.54 -11.26
N GLY A 219 3.66 -11.21 -11.62
CA GLY A 219 4.85 -11.82 -10.99
C GLY A 219 5.15 -11.15 -9.65
N ALA A 220 5.48 -11.95 -8.65
CA ALA A 220 5.97 -11.47 -7.36
C ALA A 220 7.23 -12.23 -6.96
N TYR A 221 8.11 -11.61 -6.19
CA TYR A 221 9.24 -12.29 -5.57
C TYR A 221 8.95 -12.46 -4.10
N TRP A 222 9.24 -13.65 -3.57
CA TRP A 222 9.10 -13.92 -2.15
C TRP A 222 9.89 -12.91 -1.33
N ARG A 223 9.19 -12.16 -0.45
CA ARG A 223 9.75 -11.06 0.36
C ARG A 223 10.46 -9.97 -0.47
N GLY A 224 10.12 -9.82 -1.74
CA GLY A 224 10.75 -8.86 -2.65
C GLY A 224 12.18 -9.23 -3.08
N ASP A 225 12.67 -10.43 -2.75
CA ASP A 225 14.02 -10.87 -3.10
C ASP A 225 14.07 -11.46 -4.51
N ALA A 226 14.59 -10.67 -5.46
CA ALA A 226 14.71 -11.07 -6.86
C ALA A 226 15.64 -12.27 -7.11
N THR A 227 16.41 -12.72 -6.11
CA THR A 227 17.23 -13.94 -6.19
C THR A 227 16.45 -15.22 -5.92
N ARG A 228 15.23 -15.11 -5.38
CA ARG A 228 14.34 -16.23 -5.06
C ARG A 228 13.42 -16.59 -6.23
N PRO A 229 12.79 -17.80 -6.20
CA PRO A 229 11.82 -18.19 -7.20
C PRO A 229 10.74 -17.13 -7.39
N MET A 230 10.40 -16.86 -8.65
CA MET A 230 9.32 -15.94 -9.00
C MET A 230 7.98 -16.64 -8.76
N LEU A 231 7.18 -16.07 -7.87
CA LEU A 231 5.81 -16.47 -7.57
C LEU A 231 4.83 -15.82 -8.55
N GLN A 232 3.64 -16.40 -8.62
CA GLN A 232 2.51 -15.82 -9.34
C GLN A 232 1.50 -15.30 -8.34
N ARG A 233 1.24 -14.00 -8.40
CA ARG A 233 0.27 -13.29 -7.59
C ARG A 233 -1.04 -13.20 -8.34
N ILE A 234 -2.08 -13.86 -7.84
CA ILE A 234 -3.43 -13.76 -8.39
C ILE A 234 -4.20 -12.70 -7.60
N TYR A 235 -4.69 -11.67 -8.27
CA TYR A 235 -5.52 -10.62 -7.69
C TYR A 235 -7.00 -10.92 -7.84
N GLY A 236 -7.77 -10.64 -6.80
CA GLY A 236 -9.22 -10.72 -6.80
C GLY A 236 -9.86 -9.63 -5.94
N THR A 237 -11.16 -9.45 -6.10
CA THR A 237 -11.95 -8.55 -5.26
C THR A 237 -13.18 -9.27 -4.73
N ALA A 238 -13.59 -8.98 -3.50
CA ALA A 238 -14.78 -9.53 -2.86
C ALA A 238 -15.55 -8.46 -2.09
N TRP A 239 -16.88 -8.58 -2.12
CA TRP A 239 -17.84 -7.62 -1.59
C TRP A 239 -19.00 -8.36 -0.92
N ALA A 240 -19.69 -7.71 0.03
CA ALA A 240 -20.83 -8.31 0.72
C ALA A 240 -21.96 -8.79 -0.21
N ASP A 241 -22.16 -8.11 -1.35
CA ASP A 241 -23.20 -8.47 -2.30
C ASP A 241 -22.83 -8.16 -3.76
N LYS A 242 -23.65 -8.68 -4.69
CA LYS A 242 -23.47 -8.53 -6.14
C LYS A 242 -23.61 -7.08 -6.62
N LYS A 243 -24.38 -6.23 -5.92
CA LYS A 243 -24.59 -4.82 -6.30
C LYS A 243 -23.33 -4.01 -5.97
N ALA A 244 -22.73 -4.23 -4.81
CA ALA A 244 -21.47 -3.63 -4.40
C ALA A 244 -20.33 -4.03 -5.35
N LEU A 245 -20.19 -5.34 -5.64
CA LEU A 245 -19.22 -5.82 -6.63
C LEU A 245 -19.43 -5.15 -8.00
N LYS A 246 -20.66 -5.11 -8.52
CA LYS A 246 -20.96 -4.48 -9.80
C LYS A 246 -20.58 -3.00 -9.82
N THR A 247 -20.86 -2.29 -8.73
CA THR A 247 -20.52 -0.86 -8.58
C THR A 247 -19.00 -0.68 -8.64
N HIS A 248 -18.24 -1.50 -7.93
CA HIS A 248 -16.79 -1.46 -7.93
C HIS A 248 -16.20 -1.78 -9.32
N LEU A 249 -16.69 -2.82 -9.99
CA LEU A 249 -16.24 -3.16 -11.35
C LEU A 249 -16.55 -2.03 -12.36
N GLN A 250 -17.68 -1.34 -12.21
CA GLN A 250 -18.00 -0.16 -13.01
C GLN A 250 -17.03 0.99 -12.74
N MET A 251 -16.65 1.23 -11.48
CA MET A 251 -15.64 2.23 -11.13
C MET A 251 -14.28 1.91 -11.76
N LEU A 252 -13.84 0.65 -11.70
CA LEU A 252 -12.59 0.23 -12.33
C LEU A 252 -12.60 0.44 -13.85
N ALA A 253 -13.71 0.09 -14.52
CA ALA A 253 -13.85 0.32 -15.95
C ALA A 253 -13.86 1.82 -16.31
N GLU A 254 -14.45 2.68 -15.48
CA GLU A 254 -14.40 4.13 -15.66
C GLU A 254 -13.01 4.71 -15.38
N ALA A 255 -12.28 4.16 -14.40
CA ALA A 255 -10.90 4.54 -14.11
C ALA A 255 -9.96 4.16 -15.27
N GLU A 256 -10.09 2.94 -15.82
CA GLU A 256 -9.30 2.48 -16.96
C GLU A 256 -9.50 3.35 -18.20
N LYS A 257 -10.73 3.80 -18.47
CA LYS A 257 -11.01 4.76 -19.55
C LYS A 257 -10.30 6.10 -19.38
N ARG A 258 -9.93 6.46 -18.14
CA ARG A 258 -9.28 7.72 -17.78
C ARG A 258 -7.80 7.55 -17.45
N ASP A 259 -7.25 6.36 -17.67
CA ASP A 259 -5.82 6.09 -17.51
C ASP A 259 -5.02 6.99 -18.45
N HIS A 260 -4.11 7.80 -17.90
CA HIS A 260 -3.32 8.75 -18.69
C HIS A 260 -2.42 8.06 -19.70
N ARG A 261 -2.03 6.79 -19.51
CA ARG A 261 -1.21 6.04 -20.47
C ARG A 261 -2.02 5.70 -21.71
N ARG A 262 -3.26 5.26 -21.50
CA ARG A 262 -4.21 5.01 -22.58
C ARG A 262 -4.50 6.30 -23.34
N LEU A 263 -4.85 7.36 -22.62
CA LEU A 263 -5.12 8.66 -23.24
C LEU A 263 -3.90 9.25 -23.94
N ALA A 264 -2.70 9.08 -23.38
CA ALA A 264 -1.46 9.54 -23.99
C ALA A 264 -1.21 8.89 -25.36
N ALA A 265 -1.50 7.60 -25.49
CA ALA A 265 -1.41 6.87 -26.74
C ALA A 265 -2.55 7.25 -27.71
N GLU A 266 -3.81 7.20 -27.26
CA GLU A 266 -4.99 7.48 -28.09
C GLU A 266 -4.99 8.91 -28.67
N LEU A 267 -4.49 9.88 -27.89
CA LEU A 267 -4.47 11.30 -28.27
C LEU A 267 -3.14 11.75 -28.90
N ASP A 268 -2.15 10.87 -29.02
CA ASP A 268 -0.81 11.18 -29.54
C ASP A 268 -0.09 12.28 -28.73
N LEU A 269 -0.04 12.11 -27.40
CA LEU A 269 0.53 13.09 -26.47
C LEU A 269 1.95 12.71 -26.04
N VAL A 270 2.15 11.47 -25.61
CA VAL A 270 3.38 10.96 -24.99
C VAL A 270 3.52 9.47 -25.29
N SER A 271 4.76 9.00 -25.46
CA SER A 271 5.09 7.58 -25.55
C SER A 271 6.27 7.20 -24.66
N TRP A 272 6.49 5.89 -24.47
CA TRP A 272 7.62 5.31 -23.75
C TRP A 272 8.25 4.20 -24.60
N PRO A 273 9.13 4.54 -25.57
CA PRO A 273 9.80 3.55 -26.39
C PRO A 273 10.71 2.65 -25.56
N ASP A 274 10.65 1.33 -25.79
CA ASP A 274 11.45 0.35 -25.06
C ASP A 274 12.96 0.61 -25.21
N GLU A 275 13.40 1.17 -26.34
CA GLU A 275 14.79 1.53 -26.62
C GLU A 275 15.35 2.58 -25.66
N LEU A 276 14.50 3.42 -25.06
CA LEU A 276 14.94 4.38 -24.05
C LEU A 276 15.04 3.76 -22.66
N GLY A 277 14.31 2.67 -22.42
CA GLY A 277 14.17 2.04 -21.12
C GLY A 277 13.00 2.60 -20.30
N PRO A 278 12.65 1.91 -19.19
CA PRO A 278 11.44 2.20 -18.44
C PRO A 278 11.52 3.56 -17.74
N GLY A 279 10.40 4.29 -17.76
CA GLY A 279 10.25 5.54 -17.02
C GLY A 279 10.93 6.73 -17.69
N LEU A 280 11.14 6.67 -19.01
CA LEU A 280 11.69 7.76 -19.81
C LEU A 280 10.70 8.11 -20.93
N ALA A 281 9.89 9.13 -20.66
CA ALA A 281 8.80 9.55 -21.53
C ALA A 281 9.29 10.44 -22.69
N VAL A 282 8.74 10.23 -23.88
CA VAL A 282 8.93 11.10 -25.05
C VAL A 282 7.66 11.90 -25.30
N TRP A 283 7.78 13.22 -25.20
CA TRP A 283 6.66 14.13 -25.43
C TRP A 283 6.47 14.39 -26.93
N HIS A 284 5.29 14.05 -27.46
CA HIS A 284 4.92 14.29 -28.85
C HIS A 284 4.44 15.74 -29.03
N PRO A 285 4.29 16.27 -30.26
CA PRO A 285 3.97 17.69 -30.47
C PRO A 285 2.76 18.21 -29.67
N LYS A 286 1.68 17.41 -29.56
CA LYS A 286 0.48 17.80 -28.80
C LYS A 286 0.72 17.80 -27.30
N GLY A 287 1.36 16.74 -26.76
CA GLY A 287 1.70 16.68 -25.34
C GLY A 287 2.72 17.75 -24.96
N ALA A 288 3.72 17.99 -25.82
CA ALA A 288 4.71 19.04 -25.65
C ALA A 288 4.08 20.43 -25.62
N LEU A 289 3.02 20.68 -26.41
CA LEU A 289 2.26 21.93 -26.33
C LEU A 289 1.55 22.09 -24.98
N ILE A 290 0.90 21.03 -24.48
CA ILE A 290 0.26 21.05 -23.15
C ILE A 290 1.31 21.37 -22.08
N ARG A 291 2.43 20.62 -22.09
CA ARG A 291 3.56 20.84 -21.20
C ARG A 291 4.07 22.28 -21.28
N LYS A 292 4.29 22.82 -22.49
CA LYS A 292 4.73 24.21 -22.68
C LYS A 292 3.76 25.20 -22.04
N ILE A 293 2.46 25.04 -22.22
CA ILE A 293 1.45 25.93 -21.64
C ILE A 293 1.51 25.89 -20.11
N MET A 294 1.65 24.70 -19.52
CA MET A 294 1.80 24.53 -18.08
C MET A 294 3.11 25.15 -17.56
N GLU A 295 4.22 24.92 -18.24
CA GLU A 295 5.52 25.49 -17.90
C GLU A 295 5.51 27.01 -18.01
N ASP A 296 4.95 27.58 -19.07
CA ASP A 296 4.82 29.04 -19.25
C ASP A 296 3.98 29.67 -18.13
N TYR A 297 2.87 29.03 -17.75
CA TYR A 297 2.07 29.47 -16.62
C TYR A 297 2.87 29.42 -15.31
N SER A 298 3.58 28.31 -15.04
CA SER A 298 4.44 28.20 -13.86
C SER A 298 5.51 29.29 -13.84
N ARG A 299 6.17 29.57 -14.98
CA ARG A 299 7.13 30.67 -15.09
C ARG A 299 6.49 32.01 -14.77
N ASP A 300 5.35 32.34 -15.38
CA ASP A 300 4.65 33.61 -15.10
C ASP A 300 4.27 33.74 -13.61
N ARG A 301 3.79 32.67 -12.99
CA ARG A 301 3.48 32.67 -11.54
C ARG A 301 4.71 32.92 -10.68
N HIS A 302 5.83 32.27 -10.97
CA HIS A 302 7.08 32.42 -10.21
C HIS A 302 7.72 33.80 -10.42
N GLU A 303 7.71 34.33 -11.66
CA GLU A 303 8.21 35.67 -11.96
C GLU A 303 7.43 36.74 -11.19
N ASN A 304 6.10 36.66 -11.21
CA ASN A 304 5.24 37.56 -10.44
C ASN A 304 5.25 37.29 -8.92
N GLY A 305 5.77 36.13 -8.50
CA GLY A 305 5.92 35.72 -7.10
C GLY A 305 7.26 36.14 -6.47
N GLY A 306 8.12 36.84 -7.22
CA GLY A 306 9.43 37.28 -6.72
C GLY A 306 10.47 36.16 -6.63
N TYR A 307 10.38 35.17 -7.51
CA TYR A 307 11.39 34.12 -7.66
C TYR A 307 12.40 34.48 -8.76
N ASP A 308 13.67 34.22 -8.48
CA ASP A 308 14.77 34.38 -9.42
C ASP A 308 15.01 33.07 -10.18
N PHE A 309 15.00 33.17 -11.51
CA PHE A 309 15.19 32.01 -12.39
C PHE A 309 16.66 31.60 -12.46
N VAL A 310 16.91 30.32 -12.26
CA VAL A 310 18.25 29.72 -12.38
C VAL A 310 18.22 28.48 -13.27
N PHE A 311 19.40 28.09 -13.74
CA PHE A 311 19.61 26.87 -14.51
C PHE A 311 20.83 26.13 -13.98
N SER A 312 20.70 24.82 -13.77
CA SER A 312 21.78 24.00 -13.26
C SER A 312 22.07 22.78 -14.16
N PRO A 313 23.32 22.28 -14.18
CA PRO A 313 23.67 21.06 -14.93
C PRO A 313 22.89 19.82 -14.49
N HIS A 314 22.88 18.78 -15.33
CA HIS A 314 22.24 17.50 -15.01
C HIS A 314 23.13 16.49 -14.28
N ILE A 315 24.44 16.75 -14.21
CA ILE A 315 25.43 15.84 -13.61
C ILE A 315 26.35 16.61 -12.68
N ALA A 316 26.84 15.96 -11.62
CA ALA A 316 27.84 16.51 -10.72
C ALA A 316 28.75 15.41 -10.14
N LYS A 317 29.93 15.83 -9.68
CA LYS A 317 30.90 14.95 -9.01
C LYS A 317 30.36 14.40 -7.69
N SER A 318 30.80 13.21 -7.32
CA SER A 318 30.43 12.52 -6.06
C SER A 318 30.52 13.43 -4.83
N VAL A 319 31.58 14.25 -4.74
CA VAL A 319 31.83 15.18 -3.62
C VAL A 319 30.65 16.13 -3.32
N LEU A 320 29.88 16.56 -4.33
CA LEU A 320 28.71 17.40 -4.10
C LEU A 320 27.61 16.63 -3.35
N TRP A 321 27.42 15.36 -3.71
CA TRP A 321 26.41 14.46 -3.16
C TRP A 321 26.80 13.93 -1.79
N GLU A 322 28.09 13.66 -1.57
CA GLU A 322 28.66 13.37 -0.25
C GLU A 322 28.45 14.56 0.69
N THR A 323 28.84 15.76 0.25
CA THR A 323 28.72 16.99 1.08
C THR A 323 27.27 17.30 1.46
N SER A 324 26.32 16.99 0.57
CA SER A 324 24.89 17.22 0.82
C SER A 324 24.20 16.04 1.52
N GLY A 325 24.91 14.94 1.79
CA GLY A 325 24.38 13.71 2.41
C GLY A 325 23.55 12.82 1.48
N HIS A 326 23.36 13.18 0.22
CA HIS A 326 22.50 12.41 -0.69
C HIS A 326 23.03 11.01 -0.98
N LEU A 327 24.35 10.82 -1.07
CA LEU A 327 24.89 9.47 -1.26
C LEU A 327 24.68 8.59 -0.02
N ASP A 328 24.77 9.15 1.19
CA ASP A 328 24.56 8.37 2.42
C ASP A 328 23.09 7.95 2.60
N PHE A 329 22.16 8.82 2.22
CA PHE A 329 20.73 8.62 2.48
C PHE A 329 19.94 8.07 1.28
N TYR A 330 20.38 8.34 0.05
CA TYR A 330 19.62 8.12 -1.19
C TYR A 330 20.40 7.37 -2.28
N ALA A 331 21.58 6.80 -2.01
CA ALA A 331 22.36 6.07 -3.03
C ALA A 331 21.54 5.02 -3.79
N ASP A 332 20.70 4.25 -3.10
CA ASP A 332 19.87 3.20 -3.71
C ASP A 332 18.83 3.75 -4.71
N GLY A 333 18.43 5.02 -4.53
CA GLY A 333 17.50 5.73 -5.42
C GLY A 333 18.20 6.58 -6.48
N MET A 334 19.52 6.57 -6.54
CA MET A 334 20.32 7.30 -7.53
C MET A 334 20.70 6.38 -8.70
N TYR A 335 20.83 6.95 -9.89
CA TYR A 335 21.41 6.22 -11.01
C TYR A 335 22.87 5.83 -10.69
N PRO A 336 23.34 4.67 -11.20
CA PRO A 336 24.72 4.24 -11.00
C PRO A 336 25.74 5.31 -11.43
N PRO A 337 26.90 5.37 -10.74
CA PRO A 337 27.94 6.34 -11.07
C PRO A 337 28.50 6.15 -12.48
N MET A 338 28.90 7.26 -13.09
CA MET A 338 29.75 7.30 -14.28
C MET A 338 31.20 7.58 -13.86
N GLU A 339 32.10 6.66 -14.16
CA GLU A 339 33.54 6.79 -13.89
C GLU A 339 34.25 7.36 -15.11
N MET A 340 34.83 8.57 -14.98
CA MET A 340 35.52 9.24 -16.08
C MET A 340 36.69 10.09 -15.56
N ASP A 341 37.85 9.98 -16.20
CA ASP A 341 39.06 10.77 -15.89
C ASP A 341 39.48 10.74 -14.41
N GLY A 342 39.29 9.59 -13.75
CA GLY A 342 39.60 9.41 -12.33
C GLY A 342 38.64 10.13 -11.38
N ALA A 343 37.46 10.51 -11.86
CA ALA A 343 36.39 11.09 -11.06
C ALA A 343 35.05 10.37 -11.28
N THR A 344 34.29 10.27 -10.19
CA THR A 344 32.96 9.69 -10.17
C THR A 344 31.90 10.79 -10.33
N TYR A 345 30.98 10.61 -11.27
CA TYR A 345 29.86 11.53 -11.52
C TYR A 345 28.52 10.83 -11.38
N TYR A 346 27.50 11.58 -10.95
CA TYR A 346 26.13 11.10 -10.87
C TYR A 346 25.19 12.06 -11.62
N PRO A 347 24.17 11.52 -12.31
CA PRO A 347 22.98 12.30 -12.69
C PRO A 347 22.30 12.85 -11.44
N LYS A 348 21.77 14.08 -11.52
CA LYS A 348 21.14 14.73 -10.37
C LYS A 348 19.81 14.05 -9.99
N PRO A 349 19.62 13.57 -8.74
CA PRO A 349 18.32 13.10 -8.26
C PRO A 349 17.40 14.24 -7.78
N MET A 350 17.98 15.44 -7.59
CA MET A 350 17.32 16.66 -7.14
C MET A 350 18.16 17.92 -7.44
N ASN A 351 17.55 19.11 -7.38
CA ASN A 351 18.21 20.37 -7.73
C ASN A 351 18.87 21.08 -6.53
N CYS A 352 18.48 20.75 -5.28
CA CYS A 352 18.85 21.48 -4.06
C CYS A 352 20.35 21.79 -3.96
N PRO A 353 21.27 20.82 -4.15
CA PRO A 353 22.70 21.09 -4.02
C PRO A 353 23.23 22.12 -5.03
N PHE A 354 22.64 22.20 -6.23
CA PHE A 354 23.04 23.20 -7.22
C PHE A 354 22.56 24.61 -6.85
N HIS A 355 21.35 24.73 -6.30
CA HIS A 355 20.81 26.01 -5.84
C HIS A 355 21.63 26.54 -4.66
N VAL A 356 22.10 25.66 -3.77
CA VAL A 356 23.06 26.00 -2.71
C VAL A 356 24.39 26.50 -3.29
N MET A 357 24.88 25.89 -4.37
CA MET A 357 26.11 26.37 -5.03
C MET A 357 25.94 27.79 -5.58
N ILE A 358 24.78 28.13 -6.14
CA ILE A 358 24.45 29.49 -6.60
C ILE A 358 24.39 30.44 -5.42
N TYR A 359 23.70 30.06 -4.34
CA TYR A 359 23.58 30.88 -3.13
C TYR A 359 24.95 31.19 -2.52
N LYS A 360 25.86 30.21 -2.48
CA LYS A 360 27.20 30.26 -1.87
C LYS A 360 28.19 31.18 -2.58
N VAL A 361 28.01 31.51 -3.86
CA VAL A 361 29.01 32.27 -4.64
C VAL A 361 29.29 33.65 -4.05
N ASN A 362 28.24 34.33 -3.58
CA ASN A 362 28.33 35.71 -3.09
C ASN A 362 28.10 35.78 -1.58
N GLN A 363 28.80 36.71 -0.92
CA GLN A 363 28.43 37.12 0.43
C GLN A 363 27.11 37.89 0.37
N ARG A 364 26.19 37.59 1.30
CA ARG A 364 24.86 38.20 1.34
C ARG A 364 24.60 38.89 2.68
N SER A 365 23.88 40.01 2.64
CA SER A 365 23.33 40.69 3.80
C SER A 365 21.99 40.07 4.19
N TYR A 366 21.64 40.10 5.48
CA TYR A 366 20.31 39.74 5.96
C TYR A 366 19.18 40.52 5.27
N ARG A 367 19.48 41.73 4.75
CA ARG A 367 18.52 42.58 4.00
C ARG A 367 18.17 42.07 2.61
N GLU A 368 18.97 41.15 2.08
CA GLU A 368 18.73 40.52 0.78
C GLU A 368 17.90 39.24 0.92
N LEU A 369 17.61 38.81 2.16
CA LEU A 369 16.73 37.68 2.43
C LEU A 369 15.26 38.17 2.51
N PRO A 370 14.30 37.33 2.07
CA PRO A 370 14.47 35.99 1.51
C PRO A 370 14.93 35.99 0.04
N VAL A 371 15.80 35.03 -0.31
CA VAL A 371 16.20 34.75 -1.71
C VAL A 371 15.44 33.52 -2.18
N ARG A 372 14.70 33.62 -3.29
CA ARG A 372 13.89 32.53 -3.82
C ARG A 372 14.41 32.12 -5.18
N LEU A 373 15.06 30.96 -5.28
CA LEU A 373 15.57 30.45 -6.55
C LEU A 373 14.56 29.46 -7.15
N PHE A 374 14.27 29.59 -8.44
CA PHE A 374 13.35 28.71 -9.16
C PHE A 374 14.00 28.11 -10.42
N GLU A 375 13.75 26.83 -10.66
CA GLU A 375 14.21 26.11 -11.84
C GLU A 375 13.15 25.07 -12.27
N LEU A 376 12.83 25.03 -13.58
CA LEU A 376 12.22 23.84 -14.18
C LEU A 376 13.29 22.74 -14.33
N GLY A 377 13.67 22.14 -13.20
CA GLY A 377 14.86 21.30 -13.06
C GLY A 377 14.58 19.85 -13.45
N ALA A 378 15.25 19.35 -14.49
CA ALA A 378 15.13 17.95 -14.89
C ALA A 378 16.07 17.05 -14.07
N VAL A 379 15.48 16.06 -13.40
CA VAL A 379 16.15 15.16 -12.45
C VAL A 379 15.94 13.70 -12.84
N TYR A 380 16.79 12.83 -12.30
CA TYR A 380 16.80 11.40 -12.59
C TYR A 380 16.83 10.58 -11.29
N ARG A 381 15.84 9.72 -11.11
CA ARG A 381 15.74 8.82 -9.95
C ARG A 381 15.70 7.37 -10.42
N TYR A 382 16.47 6.51 -9.76
CA TYR A 382 16.49 5.08 -10.06
C TYR A 382 15.31 4.39 -9.37
N GLU A 383 14.15 4.48 -10.01
CA GLU A 383 12.96 3.71 -9.59
C GLU A 383 13.08 2.25 -10.07
N LEU A 384 12.65 1.29 -9.24
CA LEU A 384 12.57 -0.11 -9.67
C LEU A 384 11.68 -0.24 -10.91
N SER A 385 12.08 -1.07 -11.87
CA SER A 385 11.38 -1.19 -13.17
C SER A 385 9.90 -1.54 -13.00
N GLY A 386 9.56 -2.41 -12.06
CA GLY A 386 8.18 -2.78 -11.74
C GLY A 386 7.36 -1.67 -11.08
N ALA A 387 7.99 -0.64 -10.53
CA ALA A 387 7.31 0.49 -9.90
C ALA A 387 7.02 1.65 -10.87
N VAL A 388 7.63 1.66 -12.06
CA VAL A 388 7.42 2.70 -13.06
C VAL A 388 6.00 2.64 -13.60
N HIS A 389 5.32 3.79 -13.67
CA HIS A 389 3.93 3.88 -14.11
C HIS A 389 3.66 5.17 -14.91
N GLY A 390 3.84 5.09 -16.23
CA GLY A 390 3.60 6.20 -17.16
C GLY A 390 4.25 7.51 -16.71
N LEU A 391 3.47 8.59 -16.60
CA LEU A 391 3.93 9.89 -16.08
C LEU A 391 3.87 10.01 -14.55
N MET A 392 3.13 9.15 -13.84
CA MET A 392 2.93 9.26 -12.38
C MET A 392 4.17 8.84 -11.59
N ARG A 393 4.89 7.81 -12.06
CA ARG A 393 6.14 7.34 -11.47
C ARG A 393 7.16 7.06 -12.57
N SER A 394 8.14 7.95 -12.70
CA SER A 394 9.06 8.05 -13.83
C SER A 394 10.50 8.10 -13.33
N ARG A 395 11.46 7.64 -14.14
CA ARG A 395 12.89 7.73 -13.82
C ARG A 395 13.50 9.06 -14.24
N GLY A 396 12.95 9.70 -15.26
CA GLY A 396 13.30 11.06 -15.68
C GLY A 396 12.08 11.96 -15.67
N PHE A 397 12.19 13.11 -15.02
CA PHE A 397 11.10 14.09 -14.96
C PHE A 397 11.63 15.50 -14.68
N THR A 398 10.78 16.50 -14.91
CA THR A 398 11.08 17.91 -14.64
C THR A 398 10.17 18.39 -13.52
N GLN A 399 10.77 18.96 -12.49
CA GLN A 399 10.05 19.57 -11.38
C GLN A 399 10.04 21.09 -11.57
N ASP A 400 8.93 21.73 -11.23
CA ASP A 400 8.87 23.17 -10.96
C ASP A 400 9.45 23.47 -9.58
N ASP A 401 10.76 23.24 -9.47
CA ASP A 401 11.46 23.19 -8.20
C ASP A 401 11.91 24.59 -7.75
N SER A 402 11.84 24.84 -6.44
CA SER A 402 12.30 26.10 -5.87
C SER A 402 12.96 25.91 -4.51
N HIS A 403 13.94 26.76 -4.21
CA HIS A 403 14.63 26.79 -2.93
C HIS A 403 14.65 28.21 -2.38
N ILE A 404 14.03 28.38 -1.22
CA ILE A 404 13.95 29.66 -0.52
C ILE A 404 14.99 29.67 0.60
N PHE A 405 15.90 30.63 0.54
CA PHE A 405 16.87 30.90 1.59
C PHE A 405 16.33 32.08 2.40
N THR A 406 16.03 31.83 3.69
CA THR A 406 15.43 32.83 4.58
C THR A 406 16.09 32.81 5.96
N THR A 407 15.75 33.78 6.81
CA THR A 407 16.16 33.79 8.22
C THR A 407 15.31 32.84 9.04
N ARG A 408 15.78 32.41 10.22
CA ARG A 408 14.97 31.57 11.13
C ARG A 408 13.67 32.26 11.56
N GLU A 409 13.75 33.57 11.79
CA GLU A 409 12.63 34.40 12.24
C GLU A 409 11.52 34.49 11.19
N ASP A 410 11.87 34.39 9.90
CA ASP A 410 10.94 34.50 8.78
C ASP A 410 10.46 33.14 8.23
N ILE A 411 10.87 32.00 8.81
CA ILE A 411 10.49 30.67 8.30
C ILE A 411 8.96 30.53 8.23
N GLN A 412 8.24 30.90 9.29
CA GLN A 412 6.79 30.73 9.35
C GLN A 412 6.07 31.58 8.30
N SER A 413 6.46 32.84 8.14
CA SER A 413 5.84 33.75 7.16
C SER A 413 6.12 33.30 5.72
N GLU A 414 7.33 32.81 5.44
CA GLU A 414 7.65 32.24 4.13
C GLU A 414 6.91 30.94 3.84
N LEU A 415 6.72 30.07 4.83
CA LEU A 415 5.93 28.83 4.68
C LEU A 415 4.46 29.14 4.35
N MET A 416 3.85 30.09 5.05
CA MET A 416 2.47 30.51 4.77
C MET A 416 2.34 31.09 3.35
N SER A 417 3.26 31.99 2.97
CA SER A 417 3.31 32.57 1.63
C SER A 417 3.47 31.50 0.53
N LEU A 418 4.34 30.51 0.77
CA LEU A 418 4.54 29.39 -0.14
C LEU A 418 3.30 28.51 -0.25
N LEU A 419 2.62 28.21 0.88
CA LEU A 419 1.39 27.43 0.86
C LEU A 419 0.29 28.13 0.07
N ASP A 420 0.09 29.44 0.28
CA ASP A 420 -0.84 30.25 -0.50
C ASP A 420 -0.49 30.24 -1.99
N PHE A 421 0.80 30.34 -2.32
CA PHE A 421 1.28 30.25 -3.69
C PHE A 421 0.94 28.90 -4.32
N VAL A 422 1.27 27.79 -3.67
CA VAL A 422 0.99 26.43 -4.15
C VAL A 422 -0.52 26.20 -4.33
N LEU A 423 -1.33 26.58 -3.35
CA LEU A 423 -2.79 26.46 -3.45
C LEU A 423 -3.35 27.32 -4.59
N SER A 424 -2.78 28.51 -4.84
CA SER A 424 -3.19 29.35 -5.97
C SER A 424 -2.91 28.69 -7.32
N VAL A 425 -1.76 28.01 -7.44
CA VAL A 425 -1.38 27.27 -8.66
C VAL A 425 -2.33 26.10 -8.86
N LEU A 426 -2.56 25.28 -7.83
CA LEU A 426 -3.46 24.11 -7.92
C LEU A 426 -4.91 24.51 -8.25
N ARG A 427 -5.44 25.57 -7.63
CA ARG A 427 -6.78 26.11 -7.95
C ARG A 427 -6.91 26.55 -9.41
N ALA A 428 -5.85 27.10 -10.01
CA ALA A 428 -5.87 27.47 -11.42
C ALA A 428 -6.00 26.26 -12.37
N PHE A 429 -5.58 25.07 -11.93
CA PHE A 429 -5.80 23.81 -12.63
C PHE A 429 -7.15 23.15 -12.30
N GLY A 430 -8.01 23.81 -11.51
CA GLY A 430 -9.34 23.33 -11.15
C GLY A 430 -9.37 22.36 -9.97
N PHE A 431 -8.30 22.27 -9.18
CA PHE A 431 -8.29 21.51 -7.93
C PHE A 431 -8.86 22.37 -6.79
N GLU A 432 -9.95 21.93 -6.17
CA GLU A 432 -10.63 22.67 -5.08
C GLU A 432 -10.57 21.94 -3.73
N ASP A 433 -10.52 20.60 -3.75
CA ASP A 433 -10.46 19.76 -2.55
C ASP A 433 -9.00 19.41 -2.22
N PHE A 434 -8.50 19.91 -1.08
CA PHE A 434 -7.14 19.68 -0.62
C PHE A 434 -7.10 18.83 0.64
N GLN A 435 -6.12 17.94 0.71
CA GLN A 435 -5.74 17.24 1.94
C GLN A 435 -4.26 17.51 2.20
N ALA A 436 -3.94 18.01 3.38
CA ALA A 436 -2.56 18.16 3.83
C ALA A 436 -2.16 16.97 4.70
N LYS A 437 -0.94 16.48 4.51
CA LYS A 437 -0.31 15.50 5.40
C LYS A 437 1.00 16.08 5.88
N LEU A 438 1.18 16.15 7.20
CA LEU A 438 2.42 16.60 7.82
C LEU A 438 3.31 15.40 8.11
N SER A 439 4.44 15.30 7.40
CA SER A 439 5.46 14.29 7.68
C SER A 439 6.39 14.78 8.78
N THR A 440 6.47 14.03 9.89
CA THR A 440 7.32 14.34 11.05
C THR A 440 8.62 13.53 11.02
N ARG A 441 9.48 13.74 12.03
CA ARG A 441 10.79 13.11 12.11
C ARG A 441 10.70 11.57 12.06
N PRO A 442 11.41 10.90 11.14
CA PRO A 442 11.57 9.45 11.17
C PRO A 442 12.53 9.04 12.30
N PRO A 443 12.15 8.08 13.16
CA PRO A 443 12.96 7.69 14.33
C PRO A 443 14.30 7.04 13.96
N GLU A 444 14.36 6.32 12.84
CA GLU A 444 15.53 5.50 12.47
C GLU A 444 16.52 6.22 11.55
N LYS A 445 16.07 7.19 10.74
CA LYS A 445 16.88 7.81 9.67
C LYS A 445 16.65 9.32 9.58
N SER A 446 17.22 10.07 10.52
CA SER A 446 17.12 11.54 10.57
C SER A 446 18.49 12.20 10.81
N VAL A 447 18.63 13.48 10.42
CA VAL A 447 19.85 14.30 10.58
C VAL A 447 19.48 15.57 11.32
N GLY A 448 20.42 16.12 12.10
CA GLY A 448 20.24 17.34 12.86
C GLY A 448 19.86 17.10 14.32
N GLU A 449 19.80 18.19 15.08
CA GLU A 449 19.44 18.18 16.50
C GLU A 449 17.92 18.06 16.68
N ASP A 450 17.49 17.45 17.79
CA ASP A 450 16.08 17.26 18.11
C ASP A 450 15.31 18.59 18.16
N GLU A 451 15.93 19.64 18.71
CA GLU A 451 15.33 20.98 18.79
C GLU A 451 14.99 21.57 17.41
N LEU A 452 15.81 21.31 16.38
CA LEU A 452 15.53 21.76 15.01
C LEU A 452 14.34 21.02 14.40
N TRP A 453 14.17 19.74 14.73
CA TRP A 453 13.02 18.96 14.28
C TRP A 453 11.72 19.43 14.93
N ASP A 454 11.77 19.75 16.23
CA ASP A 454 10.63 20.28 16.95
C ASP A 454 10.22 21.66 16.39
N GLU A 455 11.19 22.56 16.18
CA GLU A 455 10.97 23.88 15.57
C GLU A 455 10.36 23.76 14.16
N ALA A 456 10.92 22.89 13.30
CA ALA A 456 10.41 22.68 11.95
C ALA A 456 9.00 22.06 11.94
N THR A 457 8.75 21.08 12.81
CA THR A 457 7.45 20.40 12.89
C THR A 457 6.36 21.34 13.38
N GLU A 458 6.65 22.15 14.41
CA GLU A 458 5.71 23.14 14.92
C GLU A 458 5.46 24.26 13.91
N GLY A 459 6.51 24.75 13.24
CA GLY A 459 6.37 25.77 12.20
C GLY A 459 5.48 25.32 11.04
N LEU A 460 5.60 24.05 10.62
CA LEU A 460 4.72 23.47 9.60
C LEU A 460 3.29 23.27 10.09
N ARG A 461 3.09 22.83 11.34
CA ARG A 461 1.77 22.68 11.96
C ARG A 461 1.04 24.02 12.03
N ALA A 462 1.70 25.04 12.56
CA ALA A 462 1.14 26.39 12.69
C ALA A 462 0.86 27.09 11.35
N ALA A 463 1.47 26.65 10.25
CA ALA A 463 1.16 27.14 8.91
C ALA A 463 -0.06 26.45 8.27
N LEU A 464 -0.45 25.28 8.79
CA LEU A 464 -1.63 24.52 8.32
C LEU A 464 -2.91 24.88 9.07
N ASP A 465 -2.80 25.27 10.35
CA ASP A 465 -3.89 25.77 11.20
C ASP A 465 -4.31 27.21 10.82
#